data_AF-A0A2V6DA08-F1
#
_entry.id   AF-A0A2V6DA08-F1
#
_cell.length_a   1.000
_cell.length_b   1.000
_cell.length_c   1.000
_cell.angle_alpha   90.00
_cell.angle_beta   90.00
_cell.angle_gamma   90.00
#
_symmetry.space_group_name_H-M   'P 1'
#
loop_
_entity.id
_entity.type
_entity.pdbx_description
1 polymer ?
#
loop_
_entity_poly.entity_id
_entity_poly.type
_entity_poly.pdbx_seq_one_letter_code
_entity_poly.pdbx_strand_id
1 'polypeptide(L)'
;MRLNRFLAAAGVGSRRHCDELIAASRVTINGKVCTNFSAQPSAHDHVKVDGKLVRVAPAFTIVLHKPAGFVSTRKDEQARDTVFDLLPQKFSRLFNIGRLDAQTEGLLLLTNDGELAQRL
;
A
#
# COMPACT_ATOMS: atom_id res chain seq x y z
N MET A 1 -15.17 -0.13 -1.98
CA MET A 1 -13.92 -0.64 -1.36
C MET A 1 -13.95 -0.38 0.13
N ARG A 2 -13.57 -1.35 0.99
CA ARG A 2 -13.50 -1.15 2.46
C ARG A 2 -12.59 0.02 2.85
N LEU A 3 -12.96 0.76 3.89
CA LEU A 3 -12.26 1.96 4.35
C LEU A 3 -10.76 1.71 4.61
N ASN A 4 -10.39 0.63 5.27
CA ASN A 4 -8.97 0.30 5.50
C ASN A 4 -8.18 0.07 4.20
N ARG A 5 -8.80 -0.54 3.19
CA ARG A 5 -8.21 -0.74 1.86
C ARG A 5 -8.12 0.58 1.10
N PHE A 6 -9.12 1.46 1.24
CA PHE A 6 -9.10 2.82 0.68
C PHE A 6 -7.95 3.66 1.25
N LEU A 7 -7.80 3.69 2.58
CA LEU A 7 -6.73 4.41 3.26
C LEU A 7 -5.34 3.86 2.88
N ALA A 8 -5.21 2.54 2.79
CA ALA A 8 -3.98 1.90 2.33
C ALA A 8 -3.64 2.26 0.88
N ALA A 9 -4.63 2.27 -0.03
CA ALA A 9 -4.45 2.68 -1.42
C ALA A 9 -4.13 4.18 -1.58
N ALA A 10 -4.58 5.01 -0.64
CA ALA A 10 -4.16 6.42 -0.52
C ALA A 10 -2.73 6.57 0.06
N GLY A 11 -2.10 5.46 0.46
CA GLY A 11 -0.75 5.42 1.03
C GLY A 11 -0.67 5.98 2.45
N VAL A 12 -1.76 5.92 3.22
CA VAL A 12 -1.78 6.28 4.65
C VAL A 12 -0.96 5.29 5.47
N GLY A 13 -0.93 4.02 5.07
CA GLY A 13 -0.14 2.99 5.72
C GLY A 13 -0.58 1.59 5.30
N SER A 14 -0.16 0.58 6.06
CA SER A 14 -0.68 -0.78 5.87
C SER A 14 -2.17 -0.85 6.22
N ARG A 15 -2.88 -1.87 5.71
CA ARG A 15 -4.30 -2.06 6.05
C ARG A 15 -4.54 -2.18 7.57
N ARG A 16 -3.63 -2.86 8.28
CA ARG A 16 -3.68 -3.00 9.75
C ARG A 16 -3.49 -1.66 10.46
N HIS A 17 -2.51 -0.87 10.01
CA HIS A 17 -2.32 0.48 10.53
C HIS A 17 -3.55 1.37 10.26
N CYS A 18 -4.19 1.19 9.10
CA CYS A 18 -5.44 1.88 8.81
C CYS A 18 -6.58 1.46 9.75
N ASP A 19 -6.66 0.18 10.13
CA ASP A 19 -7.63 -0.30 11.13
C ASP A 19 -7.37 0.35 12.51
N GLU A 20 -6.11 0.51 12.92
CA GLU A 20 -5.75 1.24 14.15
C GLU A 20 -6.21 2.70 14.12
N LEU A 21 -6.01 3.38 12.99
CA LEU A 21 -6.46 4.77 12.80
C LEU A 21 -7.99 4.89 12.86
N ILE A 22 -8.72 3.93 12.27
CA ILE A 22 -10.19 3.86 12.33
C ILE A 22 -10.64 3.64 13.78
N ALA A 23 -10.02 2.69 14.49
CA ALA A 23 -10.32 2.39 15.90
C ALA A 23 -10.08 3.59 16.82
N ALA A 24 -9.01 4.36 16.55
CA ALA A 24 -8.64 5.55 17.29
C ALA A 24 -9.50 6.79 16.97
N SER A 25 -10.60 6.66 16.21
CA SER A 25 -11.46 7.78 15.81
C SER A 25 -10.74 8.89 15.03
N ARG A 26 -9.63 8.57 14.35
CA ARG A 26 -8.81 9.53 13.60
C ARG A 26 -9.26 9.72 12.15
N VAL A 27 -10.23 8.94 11.70
CA VAL A 27 -10.74 8.93 10.33
C VAL A 27 -12.13 9.56 10.30
N THR A 28 -12.35 10.49 9.37
CA THR A 28 -13.68 11.06 9.09
C THR A 28 -14.09 10.82 7.64
N ILE A 29 -15.38 10.58 7.42
CA ILE A 29 -16.00 10.55 6.09
C ILE A 29 -17.05 11.67 6.07
N ASN A 30 -16.91 12.62 5.14
CA ASN A 30 -17.81 13.77 5.00
C ASN A 30 -18.01 14.55 6.32
N GLY A 31 -16.92 14.72 7.08
CA GLY A 31 -16.91 15.46 8.34
C GLY A 31 -17.42 14.69 9.56
N LYS A 32 -17.86 13.44 9.41
CA LYS A 32 -18.28 12.58 10.52
C LYS A 32 -17.20 11.55 10.85
N VAL A 33 -16.87 11.37 12.12
CA VAL A 33 -15.96 10.33 12.59
C VAL A 33 -16.50 8.95 12.17
N CYS A 34 -15.64 8.12 11.59
CA CYS A 34 -16.00 6.79 11.14
C CYS A 34 -15.14 5.75 11.86
N THR A 35 -15.77 4.96 12.72
CA THR A 35 -15.18 3.80 13.42
C THR A 35 -15.71 2.46 12.88
N ASN A 36 -16.57 2.50 11.86
CA ASN A 36 -17.13 1.31 11.23
C ASN A 36 -16.12 0.68 10.26
N PHE A 37 -15.51 -0.43 10.65
CA PHE A 37 -14.56 -1.20 9.83
C PHE A 37 -15.15 -1.74 8.51
N SER A 38 -16.47 -1.85 8.42
CA SER A 38 -17.18 -2.26 7.20
C SER A 38 -17.55 -1.11 6.28
N ALA A 39 -17.27 0.14 6.66
CA ALA A 39 -17.55 1.31 5.83
C ALA A 39 -16.88 1.21 4.46
N GLN A 40 -17.60 1.64 3.43
CA GLN A 40 -17.12 1.66 2.05
C GLN A 40 -17.33 3.04 1.44
N PRO A 41 -16.35 3.95 1.55
CA PRO A 41 -16.45 5.25 0.91
C PRO A 41 -16.50 5.10 -0.62
N SER A 42 -17.30 5.95 -1.25
CA SER A 42 -17.38 6.18 -2.68
C SER A 42 -16.29 7.14 -3.15
N ALA A 43 -16.15 7.31 -4.47
CA ALA A 43 -15.21 8.27 -5.06
C ALA A 43 -15.56 9.74 -4.75
N HIS A 44 -16.80 10.03 -4.34
CA HIS A 44 -17.28 11.38 -4.03
C HIS A 44 -17.15 11.73 -2.54
N ASP A 45 -16.86 10.73 -1.69
CA ASP A 45 -16.75 10.96 -0.25
C ASP A 45 -15.44 11.64 0.12
N HIS A 46 -15.53 12.65 0.99
CA HIS A 46 -14.38 13.32 1.56
C HIS A 46 -13.86 12.54 2.77
N VAL A 47 -12.96 11.61 2.50
CA VAL A 47 -12.26 10.85 3.54
C VAL A 47 -11.06 11.67 4.03
N LYS A 48 -10.97 11.89 5.35
CA LYS A 48 -9.85 12.57 5.99
C LYS A 48 -9.25 11.72 7.10
N VAL A 49 -7.94 11.81 7.28
CA VAL A 49 -7.21 11.28 8.43
C VAL A 49 -6.58 12.47 9.15
N ASP A 50 -6.88 12.64 10.44
CA ASP A 50 -6.44 13.79 11.24
C ASP A 50 -6.73 15.15 10.57
N GLY A 51 -7.92 15.27 9.97
CA GLY A 51 -8.36 16.48 9.27
C GLY A 51 -7.75 16.68 7.88
N LYS A 52 -6.77 15.87 7.45
CA LYS A 52 -6.16 15.95 6.10
C LYS A 52 -6.92 15.08 5.11
N LEU A 53 -7.32 15.67 3.98
CA LEU A 53 -8.00 14.94 2.90
C LEU A 53 -7.06 13.91 2.27
N VAL A 54 -7.52 12.67 2.17
CA VAL A 54 -6.78 11.57 1.55
C VAL A 54 -7.40 11.23 0.20
N ARG A 55 -6.55 10.97 -0.79
CA ARG A 55 -6.96 10.56 -2.14
C ARG A 55 -6.21 9.30 -2.53
N VAL A 56 -6.92 8.39 -3.17
CA VAL A 56 -6.32 7.19 -3.76
C VAL A 56 -5.44 7.61 -4.93
N ALA A 57 -4.19 7.13 -4.95
CA ALA A 57 -3.30 7.36 -6.07
C ALA A 57 -3.78 6.54 -7.29
N PRO A 58 -3.58 7.03 -8.52
CA PRO A 58 -3.83 6.22 -9.71
C PRO A 58 -3.09 4.88 -9.66
N ALA A 59 -3.70 3.84 -10.21
CA ALA A 59 -3.06 2.53 -10.34
C ALA A 59 -1.77 2.66 -11.17
N PHE A 60 -0.69 2.07 -10.66
CA PHE A 60 0.64 2.15 -11.24
C PHE A 60 1.39 0.85 -10.99
N THR A 61 1.94 0.26 -12.06
CA THR A 61 2.64 -1.01 -12.03
C THR A 61 3.93 -0.90 -12.84
N ILE A 62 5.00 -1.49 -12.32
CA ILE A 62 6.29 -1.59 -13.00
C ILE A 62 6.73 -3.05 -13.05
N VAL A 63 7.62 -3.34 -14.01
CA VAL A 63 8.33 -4.59 -14.13
C VAL A 63 9.78 -4.34 -13.74
N LEU A 64 10.29 -5.12 -12.80
CA LEU A 64 11.68 -5.12 -12.39
C LEU A 64 12.31 -6.45 -12.81
N HIS A 65 13.44 -6.39 -13.52
CA HIS A 65 14.33 -7.54 -13.56
C HIS A 65 15.13 -7.52 -12.25
N LYS A 66 14.71 -8.34 -11.28
CA LYS A 66 15.35 -8.45 -9.99
C LYS A 66 16.73 -9.11 -10.14
N PRO A 67 17.82 -8.48 -9.66
CA PRO A 67 19.13 -9.13 -9.60
C PRO A 67 19.25 -10.08 -8.40
N ALA A 68 20.26 -10.97 -8.43
CA ALA A 68 20.60 -11.81 -7.28
C ALA A 68 21.12 -10.97 -6.12
N GLY A 69 21.00 -11.49 -4.91
CA GLY A 69 21.42 -10.83 -3.67
C GLY A 69 20.36 -9.93 -3.03
N PHE A 70 19.29 -9.56 -3.76
CA PHE A 70 18.25 -8.68 -3.23
C PHE A 70 17.03 -9.45 -2.70
N VAL A 71 16.38 -8.98 -1.63
CA VAL A 71 15.17 -9.61 -1.08
C VAL A 71 13.87 -8.91 -1.50
N SER A 72 12.80 -9.69 -1.68
CA SER A 72 11.48 -9.22 -2.12
C SER A 72 10.54 -8.86 -0.94
N THR A 73 11.04 -8.19 0.11
CA THR A 73 10.26 -7.84 1.32
C THR A 73 10.45 -6.39 1.74
N ARG A 74 9.40 -5.80 2.32
CA ARG A 74 9.43 -4.50 3.03
C ARG A 74 9.43 -4.63 4.55
N LYS A 75 9.13 -5.81 5.06
CA LYS A 75 8.71 -6.02 6.46
C LYS A 75 9.85 -6.29 7.43
N ASP A 76 11.07 -6.33 6.93
CA ASP A 76 12.19 -6.78 7.72
C ASP A 76 13.15 -5.60 7.88
N GLU A 77 13.10 -4.95 9.05
CA GLU A 77 13.94 -3.78 9.38
C GLU A 77 15.43 -4.14 9.36
N GLN A 78 15.76 -5.43 9.42
CA GLN A 78 17.12 -5.95 9.30
C GLN A 78 17.47 -6.39 7.88
N ALA A 79 16.50 -6.48 6.97
CA ALA A 79 16.79 -6.81 5.58
C ALA A 79 17.52 -5.65 4.93
N ARG A 80 18.82 -5.87 4.71
CA ARG A 80 19.61 -5.08 3.77
C ARG A 80 19.33 -5.59 2.36
N ASP A 81 19.55 -4.73 1.38
CA ASP A 81 19.46 -5.06 -0.04
C ASP A 81 18.06 -5.53 -0.46
N THR A 82 17.04 -4.71 -0.19
CA THR A 82 15.69 -4.96 -0.68
C THR A 82 15.55 -4.50 -2.13
N VAL A 83 14.64 -5.12 -2.88
CA VAL A 83 14.31 -4.66 -4.24
C VAL A 83 13.85 -3.20 -4.29
N PHE A 84 13.45 -2.61 -3.17
CA PHE A 84 13.03 -1.21 -3.07
C PHE A 84 14.23 -0.25 -3.01
N ASP A 85 15.40 -0.71 -2.58
CA ASP A 85 16.64 0.07 -2.57
C ASP A 85 17.17 0.32 -4.00
N LEU A 86 16.76 -0.52 -4.94
CA LEU A 86 17.04 -0.37 -6.37
C LEU A 86 16.13 0.65 -7.06
N LEU A 87 15.06 1.12 -6.39
CA LEU A 87 14.02 1.93 -7.01
C LEU A 87 14.16 3.41 -6.65
N PRO A 88 13.86 4.33 -7.58
CA PRO A 88 13.71 5.75 -7.25
C PRO A 88 12.69 5.97 -6.13
N GLN A 89 12.94 6.97 -5.28
CA GLN A 89 12.11 7.27 -4.09
C GLN A 89 10.61 7.46 -4.41
N LYS A 90 10.27 7.93 -5.61
CA LYS A 90 8.88 8.06 -6.07
C LYS A 90 8.11 6.73 -6.12
N PHE A 91 8.80 5.60 -6.18
CA PHE A 91 8.21 4.25 -6.19
C PHE A 91 8.23 3.58 -4.81
N SER A 92 8.59 4.31 -3.77
CA SER A 92 8.59 3.87 -2.37
C SER A 92 7.23 3.41 -1.85
N ARG A 93 6.13 3.55 -2.60
CA ARG A 93 4.80 3.04 -2.22
C ARG A 93 4.38 1.75 -2.92
N LEU A 94 5.14 1.28 -3.92
CA LEU A 94 4.81 0.05 -4.63
C LEU A 94 5.11 -1.17 -3.76
N PHE A 95 4.38 -2.25 -3.93
CA PHE A 95 4.63 -3.53 -3.30
C PHE A 95 4.74 -4.62 -4.37
N ASN A 96 5.50 -5.66 -4.09
CA ASN A 96 5.72 -6.76 -5.02
C ASN A 96 4.46 -7.64 -5.19
N ILE A 97 4.20 -8.09 -6.41
CA ILE A 97 3.27 -9.18 -6.74
C ILE A 97 4.10 -10.45 -6.85
N GLY A 98 3.75 -11.47 -6.05
CA GLY A 98 4.59 -12.65 -5.90
C GLY A 98 5.93 -12.34 -5.21
N ARG A 99 6.81 -13.34 -5.15
CA ARG A 99 8.13 -13.23 -4.50
C ARG A 99 9.16 -14.03 -5.28
N LEU A 100 10.38 -13.50 -5.32
CA LEU A 100 11.58 -14.24 -5.68
C LEU A 100 12.50 -14.32 -4.46
N ASP A 101 13.15 -15.47 -4.30
CA ASP A 101 14.18 -15.67 -3.27
C ASP A 101 15.38 -14.76 -3.52
N ALA A 102 16.21 -14.59 -2.49
CA ALA A 102 17.31 -13.62 -2.51
C ALA A 102 18.23 -13.83 -3.71
N GLN A 103 18.61 -15.07 -3.98
CA GLN A 103 19.54 -15.45 -5.05
C GLN A 103 18.84 -15.71 -6.39
N THR A 104 17.51 -15.62 -6.45
CA THR A 104 16.77 -15.83 -7.70
C THR A 104 16.68 -14.51 -8.47
N GLU A 105 17.05 -14.57 -9.74
CA GLU A 105 16.95 -13.47 -10.69
C GLU A 105 15.68 -13.59 -11.54
N GLY A 106 15.26 -12.46 -12.12
CA GLY A 106 14.23 -12.45 -13.15
C GLY A 106 13.08 -11.50 -12.87
N LEU A 107 11.94 -11.77 -13.50
CA LEU A 107 10.81 -10.86 -13.53
C LEU A 107 10.11 -10.77 -12.18
N LEU A 108 10.02 -9.55 -11.64
CA LEU A 108 9.24 -9.20 -10.47
C LEU A 108 8.34 -8.01 -10.80
N LEU A 109 7.04 -8.15 -10.54
CA LEU A 109 6.09 -7.04 -10.69
C LEU A 109 5.99 -6.26 -9.39
N LEU A 110 5.93 -4.94 -9.48
CA LEU A 110 5.61 -4.07 -8.34
C LEU A 110 4.46 -3.14 -8.68
N THR A 111 3.49 -3.00 -7.78
CA THR A 111 2.27 -2.22 -8.00
C THR A 111 1.81 -1.49 -6.74
N ASN A 112 0.99 -0.46 -6.89
CA ASN A 112 0.17 0.09 -5.80
C ASN A 112 -1.28 -0.44 -5.84
N ASP A 113 -1.63 -1.26 -6.84
CA ASP A 113 -2.95 -1.83 -7.04
C ASP A 113 -3.09 -3.17 -6.30
N GLY A 114 -3.79 -3.12 -5.17
CA GLY A 114 -4.03 -4.29 -4.33
C GLY A 114 -5.10 -5.25 -4.87
N GLU A 115 -5.83 -4.88 -5.93
CA GLU A 115 -6.72 -5.78 -6.64
C GLU A 115 -5.95 -6.57 -7.69
N LEU A 116 -5.10 -5.91 -8.48
CA LEU A 116 -4.21 -6.56 -9.43
C LEU A 116 -3.32 -7.61 -8.73
N ALA A 117 -2.72 -7.24 -7.59
CA ALA A 117 -1.84 -8.13 -6.83
C ALA A 117 -2.56 -9.30 -6.14
N GLN A 118 -3.89 -9.25 -6.01
CA GLN A 118 -4.67 -10.38 -5.49
C GLN A 118 -5.06 -11.36 -6.61
N ARG A 119 -5.19 -10.86 -7.84
CA ARG A 119 -5.62 -11.64 -9.00
C ARG A 119 -4.46 -12.44 -9.62
N LEU A 120 -3.24 -11.92 -9.52
CA LEU A 120 -2.00 -12.53 -10.00
C LEU A 120 -1.27 -13.24 -8.85
#